data_AF-A0A965MN34-F1
#
_entry.id   AF-A0A965MN34-F1
#
_cell.length_a   1.000
_cell.length_b   1.000
_cell.length_c   1.000
_cell.angle_alpha   90.00
_cell.angle_beta   90.00
_cell.angle_gamma   90.00
#
_symmetry.space_group_name_H-M   'P 1'
#
loop_
_entity.id
_entity.type
_entity.pdbx_description
1 polymer ?
#
loop_
_entity_poly.entity_id
_entity_poly.type
_entity_poly.pdbx_seq_one_letter_code
_entity_poly.pdbx_strand_id
1 'polypeptide(L)' 'MSNSIFIIAHAPLANALRDCAMHVYPECADEVIALDVRPDDPPEETLRLANLALQNVSQDGLLVLTDIFGATPANVAQKV' A
#
# COMPACT_ATOMS: atom_id res chain seq x y z
N MET A 1 4.85 10.75 17.17
CA MET A 1 4.04 9.70 16.54
C MET A 1 3.75 10.18 15.14
N SER A 2 4.19 9.45 14.11
CA SER A 2 3.78 9.72 12.73
C SER A 2 2.93 8.54 12.29
N ASN A 3 1.73 8.79 11.77
CA ASN A 3 0.86 7.76 11.23
C ASN A 3 1.17 7.63 9.74
N SER A 4 1.35 6.41 9.25
CA SER A 4 1.56 6.14 7.82
C SER A 4 0.40 5.33 7.26
N ILE A 5 0.09 5.55 5.99
CA ILE A 5 -0.95 4.84 5.25
C ILE A 5 -0.26 4.05 4.15
N PHE A 6 -0.48 2.75 4.12
CA PHE A 6 -0.06 1.88 3.03
C PHE A 6 -1.28 1.41 2.24
N ILE A 7 -1.39 1.82 0.99
CA ILE A 7 -2.45 1.42 0.07
C ILE A 7 -1.92 0.28 -0.78
N ILE A 8 -2.54 -0.90 -0.70
CA ILE A 8 -2.24 -2.05 -1.56
C ILE A 8 -3.52 -2.50 -2.25
N ALA A 9 -3.57 -2.40 -3.57
CA ALA A 9 -4.78 -2.68 -4.36
C ALA A 9 -4.41 -3.18 -5.75
N HIS A 10 -5.36 -3.73 -6.50
CA HIS A 10 -5.10 -4.06 -7.89
C HIS A 10 -4.78 -2.82 -8.72
N ALA A 11 -3.83 -2.97 -9.64
CA ALA A 11 -3.41 -1.89 -10.52
C ALA A 11 -4.61 -1.34 -11.32
N PRO A 12 -4.74 -0.01 -11.48
CA PRO A 12 -3.85 1.06 -11.02
C PRO A 12 -4.38 1.78 -9.76
N LEU A 13 -5.22 1.13 -8.94
CA LEU A 13 -6.03 1.81 -7.93
C LEU A 13 -5.21 2.40 -6.79
N ALA A 14 -4.15 1.73 -6.33
CA ALA A 14 -3.38 2.20 -5.18
C ALA A 14 -2.67 3.53 -5.50
N ASN A 15 -1.99 3.59 -6.65
CA ASN A 15 -1.32 4.81 -7.08
C ASN A 15 -2.33 5.92 -7.44
N ALA A 16 -3.46 5.59 -8.08
CA ALA A 16 -4.48 6.59 -8.38
C ALA A 16 -5.05 7.26 -7.12
N LEU A 17 -5.26 6.48 -6.04
CA LEU A 17 -5.70 7.03 -4.75
C LEU A 17 -4.62 7.89 -4.09
N ARG A 18 -3.36 7.48 -4.15
CA ARG A 18 -2.23 8.28 -3.65
C ARG A 18 -2.08 9.59 -4.41
N ASP A 19 -2.19 9.57 -5.73
CA ASP A 19 -2.12 10.77 -6.57
C ASP A 19 -3.25 11.75 -6.24
N CYS A 20 -4.46 11.23 -6.00
CA CYS A 20 -5.59 12.04 -5.53
C CYS A 20 -5.32 12.66 -4.15
N ALA A 21 -4.79 11.89 -3.20
CA ALA A 21 -4.43 12.39 -1.88
C ALA A 21 -3.38 13.50 -1.96
N MET A 22 -2.30 13.30 -2.73
CA MET A 22 -1.25 14.29 -2.93
C MET A 22 -1.71 15.53 -3.70
N HIS A 23 -2.73 15.41 -4.56
CA HIS A 23 -3.31 16.56 -5.24
C HIS A 23 -3.98 17.54 -4.26
N VAL A 24 -4.57 17.01 -3.18
CA VAL A 24 -5.24 17.81 -2.15
C VAL A 24 -4.31 18.16 -0.98
N TYR A 25 -3.43 17.23 -0.61
CA TYR A 25 -2.51 17.29 0.54
C TYR A 25 -1.09 16.87 0.12
N PRO A 26 -0.33 17.73 -0.58
CA PRO A 26 1.01 17.37 -1.05
C PRO A 26 2.00 17.04 0.08
N GLU A 27 1.77 17.54 1.29
CA GLU A 27 2.59 17.28 2.47
C GLU A 27 2.56 15.83 2.96
N CYS A 28 1.56 15.02 2.56
CA CYS A 28 1.44 13.61 2.96
C CYS A 28 2.26 12.64 2.10
N ALA A 29 3.09 13.15 1.18
CA ALA A 29 3.78 12.35 0.18
C ALA A 29 4.71 11.28 0.79
N ASP A 30 5.25 11.56 1.99
CA ASP A 30 6.15 10.67 2.72
C ASP A 30 5.38 9.66 3.60
N GLU A 31 4.15 9.99 4.02
CA GLU A 31 3.31 9.16 4.88
C GLU A 31 2.38 8.22 4.11
N VAL A 32 2.08 8.51 2.84
CA VAL A 32 1.21 7.68 1.99
C VAL A 32 2.04 6.85 1.01
N ILE A 33 2.15 5.56 1.29
CA ILE A 33 2.81 4.56 0.45
C ILE A 33 1.74 3.85 -0.40
N ALA A 34 2.03 3.59 -1.67
CA ALA A 34 1.14 2.86 -2.57
C ALA A 34 1.84 1.71 -3.28
N LEU A 35 1.16 0.56 -3.39
CA LEU A 35 1.59 -0.60 -4.16
C LEU A 35 0.42 -1.10 -5.01
N ASP A 36 0.59 -1.03 -6.33
CA ASP A 36 -0.31 -1.69 -7.27
C ASP A 36 0.08 -3.15 -7.46
N VAL A 37 -0.91 -4.03 -7.35
CA VAL A 37 -0.79 -5.46 -7.63
C VAL A 37 -1.22 -5.73 -9.06
N ARG A 38 -0.33 -6.23 -9.92
CA ARG A 38 -0.69 -6.53 -11.31
C ARG A 38 -1.42 -7.88 -11.40
N PRO A 39 -2.24 -8.10 -12.44
CA PRO A 39 -2.98 -9.35 -12.62
C PRO A 39 -2.09 -10.61 -12.66
N ASP A 40 -0.89 -10.48 -13.21
CA ASP A 40 0.04 -11.59 -13.41
C ASP A 40 1.13 -11.68 -12.32
N ASP A 41 1.11 -10.80 -11.31
CA ASP A 41 2.08 -10.84 -10.24
C ASP A 41 1.76 -12.02 -9.30
N PRO A 42 2.71 -12.93 -9.05
CA PRO A 42 2.50 -13.98 -8.07
C PRO A 42 2.39 -13.36 -6.66
N PRO A 43 1.58 -13.95 -5.75
CA PRO A 43 1.41 -13.41 -4.39
C PRO A 43 2.73 -13.24 -3.62
N GLU A 44 3.72 -14.11 -3.87
CA GLU A 44 5.04 -14.03 -3.25
C GLU A 44 5.80 -12.77 -3.67
N GLU A 45 5.69 -12.38 -4.94
CA GLU A 45 6.31 -11.16 -5.44
C GLU A 45 5.62 -9.92 -4.88
N THR A 46 4.29 -9.95 -4.82
CA THR A 46 3.51 -8.88 -4.19
C THR A 46 3.90 -8.70 -2.72
N LEU A 47 4.07 -9.78 -1.96
CA LEU A 47 4.53 -9.74 -0.57
C LEU A 47 5.97 -9.21 -0.45
N ARG A 48 6.87 -9.62 -1.36
CA ARG A 48 8.25 -9.11 -1.39
C ARG A 48 8.28 -7.60 -1.63
N LEU A 49 7.47 -7.11 -2.57
CA LEU A 49 7.36 -5.68 -2.86
C LEU A 49 6.72 -4.89 -1.71
N ALA A 50 5.70 -5.44 -1.05
CA ALA A 50 5.07 -4.82 0.10
C ALA A 50 6.06 -4.67 1.28
N ASN A 51 6.81 -5.73 1.60
CA ASN A 51 7.86 -5.66 2.62
C ASN A 51 8.96 -4.64 2.28
N LEU A 52 9.35 -4.57 0.99
CA LEU A 52 10.33 -3.59 0.52
C LEU A 52 9.80 -2.15 0.68
N ALA A 53 8.52 -1.92 0.37
CA ALA A 53 7.89 -0.61 0.49
C ALA A 53 7.79 -0.15 1.96
N LEU A 54 7.61 -1.10 2.89
CA LEU A 54 7.48 -0.84 4.32
C LEU A 54 8.79 -0.90 5.11
N GLN A 55 9.93 -1.22 4.47
CA GLN A 55 11.20 -1.50 5.16
C GLN A 55 11.68 -0.37 6.10
N ASN A 56 11.33 0.89 5.79
CA ASN A 56 11.72 2.08 6.54
C ASN A 56 10.52 2.77 7.21
N VAL A 57 9.35 2.12 7.20
CA VAL A 57 8.10 2.66 7.75
C VAL A 57 7.92 2.11 9.16
N SER A 58 7.65 3.01 10.11
CA SER A 58 7.28 2.64 11.47
C SER A 58 6.00 1.81 11.45
N GLN A 59 6.02 0.65 12.09
CA GLN A 59 4.82 -0.19 12.24
C GLN A 59 3.86 0.37 13.29
N ASP A 60 4.38 1.14 14.25
CA ASP A 60 3.55 1.89 15.19
C ASP A 60 2.81 3.00 14.44
N GLY A 61 1.48 2.84 14.30
CA GLY A 61 0.61 3.79 13.60
C GLY A 61 0.46 3.54 12.09
N LEU A 62 0.87 2.37 11.59
CA LEU A 62 0.64 1.98 10.20
C LEU A 62 -0.82 1.54 9.99
N LEU A 63 -1.48 2.16 9.00
CA LEU A 63 -2.79 1.74 8.50
C LEU A 63 -2.63 1.15 7.10
N VAL A 64 -3.02 -0.12 6.92
CA VAL A 64 -3.04 -0.77 5.61
C VAL A 64 -4.45 -0.71 5.03
N LEU A 65 -4.57 -0.16 3.81
CA LEU A 65 -5.82 -0.07 3.05
C LEU A 65 -5.77 -1.01 1.86
N THR A 66 -6.85 -1.77 1.68
CA THR A 66 -7.01 -2.71 0.55
C THR A 66 -8.30 -2.40 -0.19
N ASP A 67 -8.36 -2.77 -1.45
CA ASP A 67 -9.52 -2.55 -2.32
C ASP A 67 -10.68 -3.49 -2.02
N ILE A 68 -10.40 -4.79 -1.88
CA ILE A 68 -11.41 -5.81 -1.67
C ILE A 68 -10.89 -6.93 -0.77
N PHE A 69 -11.73 -7.33 0.19
CA PHE A 69 -11.42 -8.41 1.12
C PHE A 69 -11.31 -9.77 0.38
N GLY A 70 -10.33 -10.57 0.79
CA GLY A 70 -10.11 -11.94 0.26
C GLY A 70 -9.32 -12.03 -1.05
N ALA A 71 -9.02 -10.92 -1.71
CA ALA A 71 -8.17 -10.92 -2.89
C ALA A 71 -6.68 -10.84 -2.55
N THR A 72 -5.81 -10.97 -3.56
CA THR A 72 -4.34 -10.96 -3.39
C THR A 72 -3.84 -9.77 -2.55
N PRO A 73 -4.27 -8.51 -2.77
CA PRO A 73 -3.87 -7.38 -1.93
C PRO A 73 -4.19 -7.60 -0.44
N ALA A 74 -5.43 -7.98 -0.12
CA ALA A 74 -5.88 -8.20 1.26
C ALA A 74 -5.20 -9.41 1.93
N ASN A 75 -4.89 -10.45 1.17
CA ASN A 75 -4.19 -11.64 1.69
C ASN A 75 -2.69 -11.37 1.93
N VAL A 76 -2.08 -10.50 1.12
CA VAL A 76 -0.70 -10.03 1.32
C VAL A 76 -0.63 -9.06 2.50
N ALA A 77 -1.58 -8.12 2.59
CA ALA A 77 -1.65 -7.15 3.68
C ALA A 77 -1.72 -7.79 5.08
N GLN A 78 -2.27 -9.00 5.21
CA GLN A 78 -2.29 -9.75 6.47
C GLN A 78 -0.94 -10.35 6.90
N LYS A 79 0.07 -10.30 6.03
CA LYS A 79 1.38 -10.93 6.23
C LYS A 79 2.52 -9.91 6.35
N VAL A 80 2.22 -8.62 6.24
CA VAL A 80 3.18 -7.52 6.42
C VAL A 80 3.26 -7.07 7.86
#